data_AF-A0A0S2DE59-F1
#
_entry.id   AF-A0A0S2DE59-F1
#
_cell.length_a   1.000
_cell.length_b   1.000
_cell.length_c   1.000
_cell.angle_alpha   90.00
_cell.angle_beta   90.00
_cell.angle_gamma   90.00
#
_symmetry.space_group_name_H-M   'P 1'
#
loop_
_entity.id
_entity.type
_entity.pdbx_description
1 polymer ?
#
loop_
_entity_poly.entity_id
_entity_poly.type
_entity_poly.pdbx_seq_one_letter_code
_entity_poly.pdbx_strand_id
1 'polypeptide(L)'
;MTPVGAQGLGSAGPAKLTDGYILSFATLRGLSGAIDIGVEEAPCFSPERAAALVGGATGSVEFDAHMIDHGKTYTIEKNGFYVSFATTDETYRCVKAIHLWPSDKKAP
;
A
#
# COMPACT_ATOMS: atom_id res chain seq x y z
N MET A 1 -18.32 16.98 -8.24
CA MET A 1 -17.95 15.56 -8.07
C MET A 1 -18.94 14.94 -7.12
N THR A 2 -19.50 13.77 -7.44
CA THR A 2 -20.44 13.06 -6.56
C THR A 2 -19.67 12.48 -5.38
N PRO A 3 -20.14 12.62 -4.12
CA PRO A 3 -19.50 12.01 -2.97
C PRO A 3 -19.42 10.50 -3.11
N VAL A 4 -18.29 9.93 -2.71
CA VAL A 4 -18.14 8.48 -2.62
C VAL A 4 -19.05 8.00 -1.50
N GLY A 5 -20.08 7.21 -1.84
CA GLY A 5 -21.05 6.68 -0.89
C GLY A 5 -20.43 5.73 0.14
N ALA A 6 -21.23 5.23 1.07
CA ALA A 6 -20.77 4.35 2.15
C ALA A 6 -19.99 3.11 1.66
N GLN A 7 -20.32 2.61 0.47
CA GLN A 7 -19.69 1.45 -0.15
C GLN A 7 -18.26 1.71 -0.65
N GLY A 8 -17.87 2.97 -0.87
CA GLY A 8 -16.58 3.29 -1.48
C GLY A 8 -16.57 3.26 -3.02
N LEU A 9 -15.38 3.36 -3.59
CA LEU A 9 -15.09 3.11 -4.99
C LEU A 9 -14.08 1.97 -5.09
N GLY A 10 -14.22 1.12 -6.10
CA GLY A 10 -13.27 0.04 -6.36
C GLY A 10 -13.10 -0.17 -7.86
N SER A 11 -11.88 -0.49 -8.28
CA SER A 11 -11.58 -0.99 -9.61
C SER A 11 -10.88 -2.33 -9.48
N ALA A 12 -11.45 -3.36 -10.10
CA ALA A 12 -10.74 -4.61 -10.34
C ALA A 12 -9.70 -4.34 -11.44
N GLY A 13 -8.43 -4.64 -11.17
CA GLY A 13 -7.37 -4.56 -12.16
C GLY A 13 -7.37 -5.74 -13.13
N PRO A 14 -6.37 -5.84 -14.02
CA PRO A 14 -5.15 -5.03 -14.03
C PRO A 14 -5.33 -3.66 -14.71
N ALA A 15 -4.86 -2.59 -14.06
CA ALA A 15 -4.77 -1.24 -14.63
C ALA A 15 -3.29 -0.87 -14.85
N LYS A 16 -2.89 -0.69 -16.10
CA LYS A 16 -1.53 -0.27 -16.46
C LYS A 16 -1.37 1.24 -16.35
N LEU A 17 -0.39 1.69 -15.59
CA LEU A 17 -0.01 3.08 -15.42
C LEU A 17 0.87 3.57 -16.58
N THR A 18 0.98 4.90 -16.74
CA THR A 18 1.76 5.53 -17.81
C THR A 18 3.25 5.26 -17.71
N ASP A 19 3.76 4.98 -16.52
CA ASP A 19 5.14 4.59 -16.23
C ASP A 19 5.38 3.08 -16.35
N GLY A 20 4.36 2.32 -16.76
CA GLY A 20 4.47 0.90 -17.09
C GLY A 20 4.16 -0.06 -15.94
N TYR A 21 3.99 0.43 -14.71
CA TYR A 21 3.57 -0.40 -13.57
C TYR A 21 2.11 -0.82 -13.68
N ILE A 22 1.75 -1.92 -13.02
CA ILE A 22 0.41 -2.51 -13.09
C ILE A 22 -0.19 -2.55 -11.69
N LEU A 23 -1.40 -2.00 -11.57
CA LEU A 23 -2.22 -2.11 -10.36
C LEU A 23 -3.15 -3.32 -10.50
N SER A 24 -3.06 -4.25 -9.56
CA SER A 24 -3.94 -5.43 -9.52
C SER A 24 -5.33 -5.08 -8.99
N PHE A 25 -5.42 -4.09 -8.11
CA PHE A 25 -6.68 -3.46 -7.69
C PHE A 25 -6.42 -2.08 -7.07
N ALA A 26 -7.47 -1.26 -6.99
CA ALA A 26 -7.48 -0.07 -6.14
C ALA A 26 -8.87 0.12 -5.55
N THR A 27 -8.94 0.39 -4.25
CA THR A 27 -10.20 0.67 -3.56
C THR A 27 -10.06 1.89 -2.66
N LEU A 28 -11.13 2.68 -2.57
CA LEU A 28 -11.31 3.78 -1.63
C LEU A 28 -12.54 3.45 -0.79
N ARG A 29 -12.33 3.19 0.50
CA ARG A 29 -13.41 2.85 1.43
C ARG A 29 -14.16 4.10 1.85
N GLY A 30 -15.47 4.16 1.61
CA GLY A 30 -16.27 5.38 1.80
C GLY A 30 -16.27 5.92 3.23
N LEU A 31 -16.46 5.04 4.24
CA LEU A 31 -16.58 5.47 5.63
C LEU A 31 -15.23 5.84 6.28
N SER A 32 -14.21 5.00 6.08
CA SER A 32 -12.89 5.22 6.66
C SER A 32 -12.05 6.21 5.84
N GLY A 33 -12.37 6.42 4.56
CA GLY A 33 -11.50 7.15 3.63
C GLY A 33 -10.20 6.40 3.33
N ALA A 34 -10.09 5.14 3.73
CA ALA A 34 -8.90 4.34 3.50
C ALA A 34 -8.75 4.00 2.01
N ILE A 35 -7.51 4.00 1.53
CA ILE A 35 -7.17 3.64 0.16
C ILE A 35 -6.30 2.40 0.20
N ASP A 36 -6.75 1.34 -0.46
CA ASP A 36 -6.01 0.09 -0.60
C ASP A 36 -5.64 -0.09 -2.07
N ILE A 37 -4.35 -0.28 -2.36
CA ILE A 37 -3.82 -0.44 -3.72
C ILE A 37 -2.99 -1.73 -3.77
N GLY A 38 -3.38 -2.64 -4.66
CA GLY A 38 -2.57 -3.80 -5.02
C GLY A 38 -1.66 -3.47 -6.20
N VAL A 39 -0.40 -3.89 -6.12
CA VAL A 39 0.60 -3.69 -7.16
C VAL A 39 1.05 -5.07 -7.64
N GLU A 40 1.12 -5.28 -8.95
CA GLU A 40 1.69 -6.51 -9.51
C GLU A 40 3.20 -6.56 -9.22
N GLU A 41 3.73 -7.75 -8.93
CA GLU A 41 5.16 -7.94 -8.63
C GLU A 41 6.06 -7.59 -9.83
N ALA A 42 5.52 -7.70 -11.05
CA ALA A 42 6.19 -7.35 -12.29
C ALA A 42 5.39 -6.30 -13.08
N PRO A 43 6.00 -5.16 -13.46
CA PRO A 43 7.38 -4.78 -13.19
C PRO A 43 7.64 -4.37 -11.73
N CYS A 44 8.79 -4.77 -11.18
CA CYS A 44 9.13 -4.59 -9.77
C CYS A 44 9.30 -3.11 -9.39
N PHE A 45 8.44 -2.61 -8.50
CA PHE A 45 8.59 -1.28 -7.90
C PHE A 45 9.36 -1.39 -6.58
N SER A 46 10.53 -0.75 -6.46
CA SER A 46 11.37 -0.95 -5.28
C SER A 46 10.83 -0.23 -4.04
N PRO A 47 10.94 -0.83 -2.85
CA PRO A 47 10.49 -0.23 -1.59
C PRO A 47 11.27 1.02 -1.21
N GLU A 48 12.54 1.15 -1.57
CA GLU A 48 13.34 2.35 -1.29
C GLU A 48 12.80 3.55 -2.07
N ARG A 49 12.40 3.32 -3.32
CA ARG A 49 11.76 4.36 -4.15
C ARG A 49 10.40 4.74 -3.59
N ALA A 50 9.60 3.75 -3.17
CA ALA A 50 8.32 4.01 -2.51
C ALA A 50 8.50 4.82 -1.22
N ALA A 51 9.44 4.41 -0.37
CA ALA A 51 9.76 5.10 0.88
C ALA A 51 10.16 6.55 0.64
N ALA A 52 11.00 6.82 -0.35
CA ALA A 52 11.41 8.19 -0.69
C ALA A 52 10.21 9.05 -1.15
N LEU A 53 9.32 8.50 -1.99
CA LEU A 53 8.15 9.22 -2.51
C LEU A 53 7.19 9.66 -1.40
N VAL A 54 6.97 8.80 -0.40
CA VAL A 54 6.07 9.10 0.72
C VAL A 54 6.74 9.95 1.82
N GLY A 55 8.01 10.31 1.63
CA GLY A 55 8.74 11.22 2.50
C GLY A 55 9.61 10.55 3.56
N GLY A 56 10.08 9.33 3.30
CA GLY A 56 11.06 8.61 4.11
C GLY A 56 10.47 7.52 5.00
N ALA A 57 9.60 6.66 4.48
CA ALA A 57 9.05 5.55 5.26
C ALA A 57 10.15 4.61 5.78
N THR A 58 10.01 4.16 7.02
CA THR A 58 10.93 3.23 7.66
C THR A 58 10.33 1.83 7.65
N GLY A 59 11.14 0.82 7.35
CA GLY A 59 10.64 -0.55 7.26
C GLY A 59 11.22 -1.51 8.28
N SER A 60 10.38 -2.42 8.75
CA SER A 60 10.70 -3.53 9.65
C SER A 60 10.30 -4.86 9.00
N VAL A 61 11.11 -5.90 9.20
CA VAL A 61 10.77 -7.25 8.77
C VAL A 61 9.71 -7.80 9.71
N GLU A 62 8.69 -8.46 9.16
CA GLU A 62 7.64 -9.11 9.93
C GLU A 62 7.80 -10.63 9.85
N PHE A 63 7.97 -11.25 11.02
CA PHE A 63 7.92 -12.71 11.17
C PHE A 63 6.66 -13.10 11.93
N ASP A 64 6.02 -14.20 11.54
CA ASP A 64 4.93 -14.76 12.33
C ASP A 64 5.44 -15.60 13.51
N ALA A 65 4.49 -16.15 14.29
CA ALA A 65 4.79 -16.99 15.46
C ALA A 65 5.57 -18.28 15.13
N HIS A 66 5.66 -18.65 13.86
CA HIS A 66 6.41 -19.81 13.36
C HIS A 66 7.71 -19.40 12.66
N MET A 67 8.13 -18.14 12.76
CA MET A 67 9.31 -17.58 12.09
C MET A 67 9.21 -17.56 10.57
N ILE A 68 8.00 -17.58 10.01
CA ILE A 68 7.79 -17.38 8.57
C ILE A 68 7.87 -15.89 8.28
N ASP A 69 8.67 -15.55 7.27
CA ASP A 69 8.86 -14.18 6.80
C ASP A 69 7.69 -13.73 5.91
N HIS A 70 7.01 -12.66 6.32
CA HIS A 70 5.87 -12.07 5.59
C HIS A 70 6.25 -10.81 4.81
N GLY A 71 7.55 -10.58 4.66
CA GLY A 71 8.10 -9.43 3.99
C GLY A 71 8.55 -8.34 4.96
N LYS A 72 8.94 -7.22 4.37
CA LYS A 72 9.23 -5.97 5.09
C LYS A 72 8.07 -4.99 4.91
N THR A 73 7.53 -4.51 6.02
CA THR A 73 6.49 -3.47 6.04
C THR A 73 7.14 -2.12 6.30
N TYR A 74 6.88 -1.17 5.42
CA TYR A 74 7.33 0.22 5.54
C TYR A 74 6.16 1.09 5.97
N THR A 75 6.39 1.95 6.95
CA THR A 75 5.35 2.82 7.49
C THR A 75 5.84 4.26 7.61
N ILE A 76 4.91 5.20 7.42
CA ILE A 76 5.10 6.62 7.73
C ILE A 76 3.77 7.26 8.08
N GLU A 77 3.79 8.26 8.95
CA GLU A 77 2.67 9.17 9.12
C GLU A 77 3.08 10.56 8.67
N LYS A 78 2.34 11.13 7.70
CA LYS A 78 2.64 12.43 7.13
C LYS A 78 1.39 13.09 6.57
N ASN A 79 1.26 14.40 6.74
CA ASN A 79 0.15 15.20 6.21
C ASN A 79 -1.25 14.67 6.58
N GLY A 80 -1.41 14.10 7.78
CA GLY A 80 -2.68 13.54 8.24
C GLY A 80 -3.05 12.19 7.62
N PHE A 81 -2.09 11.52 6.99
CA PHE A 81 -2.23 10.15 6.51
C PHE A 81 -1.17 9.24 7.11
N TYR A 82 -1.60 8.06 7.53
CA TYR A 82 -0.76 6.90 7.76
C TYR A 82 -0.64 6.12 6.46
N VAL A 83 0.59 5.87 6.01
CA VAL A 83 0.90 5.05 4.84
C VAL A 83 1.65 3.82 5.30
N SER A 84 1.19 2.65 4.86
CA SER A 84 1.87 1.37 5.02
C SER A 84 2.04 0.72 3.66
N PHE A 85 3.19 0.13 3.37
CA PHE A 85 3.33 -0.74 2.21
C PHE A 85 4.20 -1.95 2.52
N ALA A 86 3.78 -3.09 2.01
CA ALA A 86 4.47 -4.36 2.20
C ALA A 86 5.30 -4.71 0.96
N THR A 87 6.39 -5.43 1.20
CA THR A 87 7.23 -5.98 0.14
C THR A 87 6.94 -7.46 -0.12
N THR A 88 7.44 -7.98 -1.23
CA THR A 88 7.48 -9.41 -1.51
C THR A 88 8.22 -10.16 -0.41
N ASP A 89 7.70 -11.34 -0.07
CA ASP A 89 8.24 -12.22 0.97
C ASP A 89 9.65 -12.67 0.56
N GLU A 90 10.49 -12.98 1.55
CA GLU A 90 11.88 -13.49 1.43
C GLU A 90 12.91 -12.54 0.78
N THR A 91 12.50 -11.83 -0.26
CA THR A 91 13.38 -11.01 -1.10
C THR A 91 13.32 -9.54 -0.73
N TYR A 92 12.19 -9.06 -0.21
CA TYR A 92 11.89 -7.66 0.09
C TYR A 92 12.11 -6.70 -1.08
N ARG A 93 12.09 -7.20 -2.32
CA ARG A 93 12.55 -6.44 -3.49
C ARG A 93 11.49 -5.56 -4.11
N CYS A 94 10.23 -5.97 -4.06
CA CYS A 94 9.15 -5.31 -4.76
C CYS A 94 8.01 -4.98 -3.82
N VAL A 95 7.39 -3.81 -3.97
CA VAL A 95 6.14 -3.46 -3.28
C VAL A 95 5.00 -4.31 -3.84
N LYS A 96 4.22 -4.96 -2.95
CA LYS A 96 3.07 -5.80 -3.33
C LYS A 96 1.72 -5.14 -3.01
N ALA A 97 1.67 -4.35 -1.95
CA ALA A 97 0.46 -3.68 -1.50
C ALA A 97 0.80 -2.36 -0.81
N ILE A 98 -0.08 -1.38 -1.00
CA ILE A 98 -0.02 -0.07 -0.38
C ILE A 98 -1.36 0.19 0.28
N HIS A 99 -1.30 0.64 1.52
CA HIS A 99 -2.45 1.00 2.31
C HIS A 99 -2.27 2.41 2.85
N LEU A 100 -3.29 3.25 2.68
CA LEU A 100 -3.32 4.61 3.17
C LEU A 100 -4.57 4.80 4.02
N TRP A 101 -4.42 5.44 5.18
CA TRP A 101 -5.51 5.78 6.06
C TRP A 101 -5.39 7.24 6.49
N PRO A 102 -6.50 7.98 6.60
CA PRO A 102 -6.50 9.19 7.42
C PRO A 102 -6.01 8.85 8.84
N SER A 103 -5.09 9.63 9.37
CA SER A 103 -4.45 9.37 10.68
C SER A 103 -5.47 9.23 11.82
N ASP A 104 -6.54 10.02 11.78
CA ASP A 104 -7.64 10.03 12.75
C ASP A 104 -8.55 8.79 12.66
N LYS A 105 -8.38 7.97 11.62
CA LYS A 105 -9.18 6.78 11.32
C LYS A 105 -8.35 5.51 11.16
N LYS A 106 -7.08 5.54 11.58
CA LYS A 106 -6.23 4.34 11.62
C LYS A 106 -6.94 3.29 12.49
N ALA A 107 -7.27 2.13 11.91
CA ALA A 107 -7.78 1.01 12.70
C ALA A 107 -6.65 0.48 13.62
N PRO A 108 -6.95 0.10 14.87
CA PRO A 108 -6.00 -0.57 15.75
C PRO A 108 -5.56 -1.94 15.19
#